data_AF-A0AAW1WGM3-F1
#
_entry.id   AF-A0AAW1WGM3-F1
#
_cell.length_a   1.000
_cell.length_b   1.000
_cell.length_c   1.000
_cell.angle_alpha   90.00
_cell.angle_beta   90.00
_cell.angle_gamma   90.00
#
_symmetry.space_group_name_H-M   'P 1'
#
loop_
_entity.id
_entity.type
_entity.pdbx_description
1 polymer ?
#
loop_
_entity_poly.entity_id
_entity_poly.type
_entity_poly.pdbx_seq_one_letter_code
_entity_poly.pdbx_strand_id
1 'polypeptide(L)'
;MGKRMPSSNDVEKGPEKGNHKSRPPPPHICPPPQKPWFSWLVPAIFLVNLIMFIYTMYVNDCPSGENPRCVLPFLKRFSFQSFKENPLLGPAAITLRKLGALERDLVVENGEGWRLLSCIWLHAGVVHLLANMISLLFIGIRLEQEFGFIRIGLLYVLSGLAGSLSSTIHLRQSTKPIISVGASGALFGLLGAMLSELLTNWTIYTNKCTALLILVVIIALNLAVGFIPNVDNSAHIGGFLAGFFLGFVLLVRPQFGYVSRKYIPTSYNGQLKSRHKWYQYVLGITAAIILVLGYTYAFGKLYGVPVMKNLP
;
A
#
# COMPACT_ATOMS: atom_id res chain seq x y z
N MET A 1 -20.57 -8.83 -26.72
CA MET A 1 -21.80 -8.17 -27.22
C MET A 1 -21.83 -6.74 -26.70
N GLY A 2 -21.66 -5.79 -27.62
CA GLY A 2 -21.38 -4.39 -27.30
C GLY A 2 -22.56 -3.63 -26.69
N LYS A 3 -22.26 -2.69 -25.80
CA LYS A 3 -23.21 -1.67 -25.36
C LYS A 3 -22.86 -0.33 -26.01
N ARG A 4 -23.82 0.20 -26.76
CA ARG A 4 -23.80 1.52 -27.40
C ARG A 4 -23.71 2.61 -26.31
N MET A 5 -22.92 3.65 -26.54
CA MET A 5 -22.99 4.87 -25.71
C MET A 5 -24.37 5.52 -25.87
N PRO A 6 -24.98 6.06 -24.79
CA PRO A 6 -26.25 6.76 -24.89
C PRO A 6 -26.09 8.05 -25.72
N SER A 7 -27.04 8.27 -26.62
CA SER A 7 -27.14 9.45 -27.46
C SER A 7 -27.65 10.65 -26.63
N SER A 8 -27.18 11.85 -26.97
CA SER A 8 -27.58 13.12 -26.34
C SER A 8 -29.10 13.39 -26.38
N ASN A 9 -29.86 12.65 -27.20
CA ASN A 9 -31.29 12.88 -27.41
C ASN A 9 -32.19 12.09 -26.45
N ASP A 10 -31.64 11.18 -25.64
CA ASP A 10 -32.44 10.31 -24.76
C ASP A 10 -32.66 10.89 -23.34
N VAL A 11 -32.20 12.13 -23.08
CA VAL A 11 -32.24 12.77 -21.74
C VAL A 11 -33.35 13.83 -21.59
N GLU A 12 -33.98 14.28 -22.67
CA GLU A 12 -35.03 15.31 -22.59
C GLU A 12 -36.42 14.74 -22.88
N LYS A 13 -37.10 14.27 -21.82
CA LYS A 13 -38.58 14.28 -21.74
C LYS A 13 -39.03 14.04 -20.29
N GLY A 14 -38.91 15.09 -19.47
CA GLY A 14 -39.66 15.25 -18.24
C GLY A 14 -40.65 16.41 -18.40
N PRO A 15 -41.81 16.41 -17.72
CA PRO A 15 -42.91 17.33 -18.02
C PRO A 15 -42.55 18.77 -17.63
N GLU A 16 -42.79 19.70 -18.56
CA GLU A 16 -42.59 21.13 -18.41
C GLU A 16 -43.43 21.70 -17.26
N LYS A 17 -42.76 22.22 -16.21
CA LYS A 17 -43.29 23.29 -15.36
C LYS A 17 -42.16 24.16 -14.82
N GLY A 18 -42.27 25.46 -15.03
CA GLY A 18 -41.68 26.47 -14.13
C GLY A 18 -40.55 27.29 -14.74
N ASN A 19 -40.84 28.58 -14.89
CA ASN A 19 -39.97 29.68 -15.31
C ASN A 19 -38.67 29.75 -14.46
N HIS A 20 -37.60 29.09 -14.90
CA HIS A 20 -36.25 29.30 -14.37
C HIS A 20 -35.39 29.91 -15.48
N LYS A 21 -34.79 31.08 -15.20
CA LYS A 21 -33.71 31.66 -15.99
C LYS A 21 -32.69 30.55 -16.29
N SER A 22 -32.69 30.06 -17.52
CA SER A 22 -31.81 29.00 -17.98
C SER A 22 -30.37 29.49 -17.81
N ARG A 23 -29.63 28.86 -16.89
CA ARG A 23 -28.18 29.07 -16.82
C ARG A 23 -27.63 28.73 -18.21
N PRO A 24 -26.76 29.57 -18.81
CA PRO A 24 -26.13 29.22 -20.07
C PRO A 24 -25.47 27.84 -19.90
N PRO A 25 -25.60 26.95 -20.90
CA PRO A 25 -24.99 25.64 -20.81
C PRO A 25 -23.49 25.81 -20.52
N PRO A 26 -22.90 24.96 -19.66
CA PRO A 26 -21.46 25.00 -19.46
C PRO A 26 -20.81 24.92 -20.86
N PRO A 27 -19.81 25.76 -21.16
CA PRO A 27 -19.12 25.70 -22.44
C PRO A 27 -18.72 24.26 -22.72
N HIS A 28 -18.81 23.84 -24.00
CA HIS A 28 -18.25 22.57 -24.47
C HIS A 28 -16.72 22.61 -24.32
N ILE A 29 -16.26 22.54 -23.08
CA ILE A 29 -14.88 22.33 -22.72
C ILE A 29 -14.74 20.83 -22.80
N CYS A 30 -14.19 20.35 -23.91
CA CYS A 30 -13.62 19.02 -23.99
C CYS A 30 -12.20 19.15 -23.41
N PRO A 31 -11.98 18.98 -22.10
CA PRO A 31 -10.61 18.87 -21.61
C PRO A 31 -9.93 17.73 -22.39
N PRO A 32 -8.65 17.88 -22.74
CA PRO A 32 -7.94 16.80 -23.42
C PRO A 32 -8.11 15.51 -22.62
N PRO A 33 -8.34 14.36 -23.27
CA PRO A 33 -8.46 13.09 -22.58
C PRO A 33 -7.24 12.93 -21.66
N GLN A 34 -7.48 12.56 -20.40
CA GLN A 34 -6.40 12.30 -19.47
C GLN A 34 -5.49 11.25 -20.10
N LYS A 35 -4.23 11.60 -20.37
CA LYS A 35 -3.26 10.64 -20.88
C LYS A 35 -3.11 9.55 -19.80
N PRO A 36 -3.32 8.27 -20.13
CA PRO A 36 -3.12 7.20 -19.16
C PRO A 36 -1.67 7.25 -18.68
N TRP A 37 -1.47 7.30 -17.37
CA TRP A 37 -0.14 7.28 -16.79
C TRP A 37 0.51 5.92 -17.08
N PHE A 38 1.72 5.93 -17.64
CA PHE A 38 2.48 4.70 -17.84
C PHE A 38 3.05 4.23 -16.50
N SER A 39 2.57 3.11 -16.00
CA SER A 39 3.04 2.51 -14.74
C SER A 39 4.44 1.95 -14.91
N TRP A 40 5.42 2.56 -14.25
CA TRP A 40 6.81 2.10 -14.24
C TRP A 40 7.30 1.80 -12.83
N LEU A 41 6.77 2.49 -11.81
CA LEU A 41 7.20 2.31 -10.43
C LEU A 41 6.82 0.93 -9.89
N VAL A 42 5.59 0.49 -10.11
CA VAL A 42 5.12 -0.80 -9.60
C VAL A 42 5.88 -1.97 -10.25
N PRO A 43 6.08 -2.01 -11.58
CA PRO A 43 7.00 -2.97 -12.20
C PRO A 43 8.44 -2.89 -11.67
N ALA A 44 8.95 -1.68 -11.37
CA ALA A 44 10.27 -1.53 -10.78
C ALA A 44 10.35 -2.11 -9.36
N ILE A 45 9.35 -1.87 -8.51
CA ILE A 45 9.24 -2.48 -7.17
C ILE A 45 9.21 -4.01 -7.29
N PHE A 46 8.44 -4.55 -8.24
CA PHE A 46 8.41 -5.99 -8.52
C PHE A 46 9.82 -6.51 -8.85
N LEU A 47 10.53 -5.84 -9.76
CA LEU A 47 11.86 -6.25 -10.19
C LEU A 47 12.88 -6.18 -9.04
N VAL A 48 12.84 -5.13 -8.22
CA VAL A 48 13.72 -5.01 -7.05
C VAL A 48 13.49 -6.16 -6.07
N ASN A 49 12.23 -6.51 -5.78
CA ASN A 49 11.91 -7.63 -4.90
C ASN A 49 12.37 -8.98 -5.46
N LEU A 50 12.24 -9.19 -6.77
CA LEU A 50 12.75 -10.37 -7.44
C LEU A 50 14.28 -10.45 -7.35
N ILE A 51 15.00 -9.36 -7.64
CA ILE A 51 16.46 -9.29 -7.55
C ILE A 51 16.92 -9.53 -6.11
N MET A 52 16.27 -8.90 -5.13
CA MET A 52 16.60 -9.09 -3.71
C MET A 52 16.37 -10.53 -3.24
N PHE A 53 15.33 -11.20 -3.74
CA PHE A 53 15.11 -12.62 -3.43
C PHE A 53 16.18 -13.51 -4.06
N ILE A 54 16.56 -13.28 -5.32
CA ILE A 54 17.65 -14.01 -5.99
C ILE A 54 18.97 -13.80 -5.23
N TYR A 55 19.28 -12.56 -4.87
CA TYR A 55 20.46 -12.23 -4.07
C TYR A 55 20.44 -12.91 -2.69
N THR A 56 19.27 -12.95 -2.04
CA THR A 56 19.10 -13.66 -0.77
C THR A 56 19.41 -15.15 -0.91
N MET A 57 18.91 -15.80 -1.96
CA MET A 57 19.20 -17.20 -2.24
C MET A 57 20.67 -17.44 -2.59
N TYR A 58 21.31 -16.50 -3.28
CA TYR A 58 22.75 -16.53 -3.54
C TYR A 58 23.58 -16.48 -2.25
N VAL A 59 23.20 -15.62 -1.29
CA VAL A 59 23.90 -15.52 0.00
C VAL A 59 23.60 -16.73 0.90
N ASN A 60 22.42 -17.34 0.77
CA ASN A 60 21.99 -18.46 1.60
C ASN A 60 22.85 -19.73 1.43
N ASP A 61 23.19 -20.07 0.18
CA ASP A 61 24.06 -21.20 -0.19
C ASP A 61 23.89 -22.47 0.65
N CYS A 62 22.67 -23.04 0.62
CA CYS A 62 22.30 -24.21 1.42
C CYS A 62 23.31 -25.38 1.34
N PRO A 63 23.86 -25.75 0.16
CA PRO A 63 24.81 -26.85 0.06
C PRO A 63 26.13 -26.66 0.81
N SER A 64 26.53 -25.43 1.13
CA SER A 64 27.78 -25.14 1.85
C SER A 64 27.69 -25.35 3.38
N GLY A 65 26.50 -25.66 3.90
CA GLY A 65 26.30 -25.89 5.34
C GLY A 65 26.88 -27.23 5.83
N GLU A 66 27.02 -27.37 7.15
CA GLU A 66 27.66 -28.55 7.78
C GLU A 66 26.90 -29.87 7.57
N ASN A 67 25.59 -29.84 7.30
CA ASN A 67 24.74 -31.01 7.02
C ASN A 67 23.58 -30.66 6.06
N PRO A 68 23.84 -30.51 4.76
CA PRO A 68 22.88 -29.92 3.83
C PRO A 68 21.73 -30.89 3.52
N ARG A 69 20.55 -30.64 4.10
CA ARG A 69 19.27 -31.26 3.70
C ARG A 69 18.44 -30.28 2.87
N CYS A 70 18.99 -29.90 1.72
CA CYS A 70 18.38 -28.90 0.86
C CYS A 70 17.21 -29.47 0.05
N VAL A 71 16.21 -28.62 -0.20
CA VAL A 71 15.12 -28.90 -1.13
C VAL A 71 15.53 -28.43 -2.53
N LEU A 72 15.31 -29.27 -3.54
CA LEU A 72 15.69 -29.06 -4.96
C LEU A 72 17.22 -28.89 -5.16
N PRO A 73 18.04 -29.90 -4.81
CA PRO A 73 19.50 -29.80 -4.83
C PRO A 73 20.11 -29.54 -6.23
N PHE A 74 19.37 -29.83 -7.31
CA PHE A 74 19.80 -29.53 -8.68
C PHE A 74 19.97 -28.02 -8.95
N LEU A 75 19.40 -27.15 -8.10
CA LEU A 75 19.57 -25.69 -8.15
C LEU A 75 20.93 -25.24 -7.58
N LYS A 76 21.75 -26.16 -7.06
CA LYS A 76 23.08 -25.89 -6.48
C LYS A 76 22.97 -24.81 -5.39
N ARG A 77 23.72 -23.72 -5.51
CA ARG A 77 23.73 -22.58 -4.57
C ARG A 77 22.35 -21.98 -4.29
N PHE A 78 21.42 -22.08 -5.24
CA PHE A 78 20.05 -21.57 -5.11
C PHE A 78 19.06 -22.59 -4.53
N SER A 79 19.55 -23.71 -3.98
CA SER A 79 18.69 -24.69 -3.30
C SER A 79 18.08 -24.09 -2.03
N PHE A 80 16.88 -24.56 -1.69
CA PHE A 80 16.13 -24.06 -0.54
C PHE A 80 16.47 -24.83 0.74
N GLN A 81 16.22 -24.21 1.89
CA GLN A 81 16.30 -24.93 3.16
C GLN A 81 15.23 -26.02 3.25
N SER A 82 15.43 -26.97 4.17
CA SER A 82 14.47 -28.04 4.41
C SER A 82 13.10 -27.48 4.81
N PHE A 83 12.01 -28.18 4.49
CA PHE A 83 10.66 -27.78 4.90
C PHE A 83 10.47 -27.68 6.42
N LYS A 84 11.33 -28.34 7.20
CA LYS A 84 11.33 -28.23 8.67
C LYS A 84 11.84 -26.87 9.14
N GLU A 85 12.77 -26.27 8.39
CA GLU A 85 13.34 -24.96 8.70
C GLU A 85 12.55 -23.83 8.03
N ASN A 86 12.21 -23.99 6.75
CA ASN A 86 11.47 -23.00 6.00
C ASN A 86 10.40 -23.67 5.10
N PRO A 87 9.12 -23.66 5.51
CA PRO A 87 8.05 -24.27 4.73
C PRO A 87 7.70 -23.50 3.44
N LEU A 88 8.19 -22.26 3.26
CA LEU A 88 7.82 -21.37 2.17
C LEU A 88 8.73 -21.48 0.94
N LEU A 89 9.58 -22.51 0.88
CA LEU A 89 10.64 -22.69 -0.13
C LEU A 89 11.56 -21.47 -0.15
N GLY A 90 12.39 -21.34 0.86
CA GLY A 90 13.19 -20.13 1.08
C GLY A 90 14.54 -20.36 1.74
N PRO A 91 15.24 -19.27 2.06
CA PRO A 91 16.54 -19.29 2.74
C PRO A 91 16.39 -19.61 4.24
N ALA A 92 17.52 -19.75 4.92
CA ALA A 92 17.58 -19.83 6.37
C ALA A 92 17.23 -18.46 7.00
N ALA A 93 16.64 -18.48 8.20
CA ALA A 93 16.31 -17.27 8.94
C ALA A 93 17.57 -16.42 9.25
N ILE A 94 18.71 -17.07 9.52
CA ILE A 94 20.00 -16.40 9.75
C ILE A 94 20.43 -15.56 8.54
N THR A 95 20.17 -16.03 7.31
CA THR A 95 20.48 -15.32 6.07
C THR A 95 19.64 -14.05 5.96
N LEU A 96 18.33 -14.16 6.21
CA LEU A 96 17.41 -13.02 6.20
C LEU A 96 17.81 -12.00 7.27
N ARG A 97 18.11 -12.46 8.49
CA ARG A 97 18.61 -11.62 9.59
C ARG A 97 19.88 -10.86 9.19
N LYS A 98 20.85 -11.51 8.55
CA LYS A 98 22.06 -10.86 8.04
C LYS A 98 21.76 -9.77 7.00
N LEU A 99 20.78 -10.02 6.12
CA LEU A 99 20.46 -9.14 4.99
C LEU A 99 19.54 -7.97 5.32
N GLY A 100 19.05 -7.87 6.56
CA GLY A 100 18.20 -6.75 6.97
C GLY A 100 16.77 -7.12 7.33
N ALA A 101 16.50 -8.37 7.71
CA ALA A 101 15.22 -8.72 8.30
C ALA A 101 14.98 -7.92 9.58
N LEU A 102 13.70 -7.67 9.85
CA LEU A 102 13.27 -6.93 11.01
C LEU A 102 13.38 -7.84 12.24
N GLU A 103 14.13 -7.38 13.23
CA GLU A 103 14.28 -8.04 14.53
C GLU A 103 14.36 -6.93 15.58
N ARG A 104 13.54 -7.03 16.63
CA ARG A 104 13.38 -5.94 17.61
C ARG A 104 14.69 -5.55 18.26
N ASP A 105 15.47 -6.52 18.73
CA ASP A 105 16.69 -6.24 19.50
C ASP A 105 17.76 -5.59 18.60
N LEU A 106 17.86 -5.97 17.32
CA LEU A 106 18.75 -5.30 16.37
C LEU A 106 18.32 -3.84 16.10
N VAL A 107 17.01 -3.58 16.03
CA VAL A 107 16.49 -2.23 15.78
C VAL A 107 16.65 -1.31 17.00
N VAL A 108 16.33 -1.83 18.19
CA VAL A 108 16.24 -1.04 19.42
C VAL A 108 17.57 -0.99 20.16
N GLU A 109 18.21 -2.13 20.40
CA GLU A 109 19.43 -2.24 21.22
C GLU A 109 20.69 -1.94 20.39
N ASN A 110 20.76 -2.46 19.15
CA ASN A 110 21.91 -2.21 18.26
C ASN A 110 21.77 -0.94 17.41
N GLY A 111 20.63 -0.24 17.48
CA GLY A 111 20.38 0.99 16.72
C GLY A 111 20.25 0.79 15.20
N GLU A 112 19.98 -0.43 14.71
CA GLU A 112 19.90 -0.76 13.28
C GLU A 112 18.54 -0.34 12.67
N GLY A 113 18.16 0.92 12.82
CA GLY A 113 16.85 1.46 12.38
C GLY A 113 16.58 1.34 10.88
N TRP A 114 17.62 1.20 10.05
CA TRP A 114 17.51 0.94 8.61
C TRP A 114 16.74 -0.36 8.31
N ARG A 115 16.70 -1.31 9.26
CA ARG A 115 15.92 -2.56 9.16
C ARG A 115 14.43 -2.36 9.03
N LEU A 116 13.90 -1.23 9.52
CA LEU A 116 12.49 -0.86 9.35
C LEU A 116 12.11 -0.69 7.87
N LEU A 117 13.07 -0.33 7.02
CA LEU A 117 12.87 -0.16 5.58
C LEU A 117 13.42 -1.33 4.75
N SER A 118 14.57 -1.90 5.12
CA SER A 118 15.14 -3.01 4.33
C SER A 118 14.27 -4.27 4.35
N CYS A 119 13.57 -4.54 5.45
CA CYS A 119 12.74 -5.73 5.59
C CYS A 119 11.59 -5.80 4.56
N ILE A 120 11.13 -4.65 4.05
CA ILE A 120 10.09 -4.53 3.03
C ILE A 120 10.49 -5.21 1.73
N TRP A 121 11.80 -5.32 1.46
CA TRP A 121 12.37 -5.86 0.21
C TRP A 121 12.81 -7.32 0.32
N LEU A 122 12.77 -7.89 1.52
CA LEU A 122 13.15 -9.29 1.78
C LEU A 122 11.91 -10.18 1.80
N HIS A 123 12.07 -11.43 1.39
CA HIS A 123 10.95 -12.39 1.34
C HIS A 123 11.36 -13.71 1.96
N ALA A 124 10.45 -14.29 2.74
CA ALA A 124 10.69 -15.53 3.48
C ALA A 124 10.81 -16.77 2.57
N GLY A 125 10.34 -16.72 1.33
CA GLY A 125 10.39 -17.84 0.39
C GLY A 125 9.63 -17.55 -0.89
N VAL A 126 9.66 -18.49 -1.84
CA VAL A 126 9.04 -18.34 -3.17
C VAL A 126 7.53 -18.12 -3.05
N VAL A 127 6.84 -18.89 -2.20
CA VAL A 127 5.38 -18.76 -2.03
C VAL A 127 5.03 -17.36 -1.51
N HIS A 128 5.82 -16.87 -0.56
CA HIS A 128 5.64 -15.54 0.02
C HIS A 128 5.91 -14.42 -1.01
N LEU A 129 6.98 -14.54 -1.80
CA LEU A 129 7.28 -13.59 -2.88
C LEU A 129 6.16 -13.56 -3.92
N LEU A 130 5.71 -14.72 -4.40
CA LEU A 130 4.66 -14.79 -5.42
C LEU A 130 3.36 -14.14 -4.94
N ALA A 131 2.92 -14.44 -3.72
CA ALA A 131 1.70 -13.84 -3.16
C ALA A 131 1.77 -12.31 -3.09
N ASN A 132 2.91 -11.77 -2.63
CA ASN A 132 3.12 -10.32 -2.57
C ASN A 132 3.17 -9.70 -3.96
N MET A 133 3.89 -10.33 -4.90
CA MET A 133 4.09 -9.77 -6.24
C MET A 133 2.81 -9.79 -7.08
N ILE A 134 2.00 -10.85 -6.98
CA ILE A 134 0.67 -10.89 -7.60
C ILE A 134 -0.17 -9.73 -7.04
N SER A 135 -0.26 -9.61 -5.72
CA SER A 135 -1.03 -8.55 -5.06
C SER A 135 -0.55 -7.15 -5.45
N LEU A 136 0.77 -6.95 -5.50
CA LEU A 136 1.41 -5.70 -5.93
C LEU A 136 1.04 -5.34 -7.36
N LEU A 137 1.07 -6.29 -8.30
CA LEU A 137 0.76 -6.01 -9.70
C LEU A 137 -0.73 -5.71 -9.89
N PHE A 138 -1.63 -6.48 -9.26
CA PHE A 138 -3.08 -6.27 -9.37
C PHE A 138 -3.53 -4.93 -8.76
N ILE A 139 -3.04 -4.61 -7.57
CA ILE A 139 -3.47 -3.40 -6.84
C ILE A 139 -2.63 -2.19 -7.22
N GLY A 140 -1.31 -2.36 -7.22
CA GLY A 140 -0.35 -1.28 -7.42
C GLY A 140 -0.44 -0.67 -8.81
N ILE A 141 -0.50 -1.48 -9.89
CA ILE A 141 -0.56 -0.94 -11.26
C ILE A 141 -1.80 -0.07 -11.40
N ARG A 142 -2.96 -0.58 -10.94
CA ARG A 142 -4.23 0.15 -10.96
C ARG A 142 -4.13 1.49 -10.25
N LEU A 143 -3.56 1.51 -9.04
CA LEU A 143 -3.39 2.73 -8.26
C LEU A 143 -2.39 3.70 -8.91
N GLU A 144 -1.29 3.20 -9.48
CA GLU A 144 -0.28 4.04 -10.14
C GLU A 144 -0.85 4.71 -11.39
N GLN A 145 -1.63 3.99 -12.20
CA GLN A 145 -2.28 4.55 -13.39
C GLN A 145 -3.24 5.70 -13.06
N GLU A 146 -3.86 5.66 -11.88
CA GLU A 146 -4.83 6.67 -11.47
C GLU A 146 -4.24 7.87 -10.75
N PHE A 147 -3.29 7.62 -9.86
CA PHE A 147 -2.80 8.63 -8.92
C PHE A 147 -1.36 9.03 -9.20
N GLY A 148 -0.67 8.32 -10.09
CA GLY A 148 0.72 8.56 -10.45
C GLY A 148 1.72 8.00 -9.44
N PHE A 149 2.94 7.76 -9.92
CA PHE A 149 3.99 7.09 -9.17
C PHE A 149 4.39 7.77 -7.85
N ILE A 150 4.40 9.10 -7.77
CA ILE A 150 4.84 9.81 -6.55
C ILE A 150 3.93 9.45 -5.36
N ARG A 151 2.62 9.49 -5.58
CA ARG A 151 1.64 9.22 -4.52
C ARG A 151 1.67 7.76 -4.11
N ILE A 152 1.78 6.86 -5.07
CA ILE A 152 1.83 5.42 -4.80
C ILE A 152 3.15 5.01 -4.16
N GLY A 153 4.28 5.62 -4.55
CA GLY A 153 5.57 5.42 -3.91
C GLY A 153 5.59 5.88 -2.45
N LEU A 154 5.10 7.09 -2.16
CA LEU A 154 4.95 7.57 -0.78
C LEU A 154 4.02 6.67 0.03
N LEU A 155 2.88 6.28 -0.55
CA LEU A 155 1.92 5.40 0.10
C LEU A 155 2.55 4.03 0.42
N TYR A 156 3.29 3.43 -0.50
CA TYR A 156 3.96 2.14 -0.33
C TYR A 156 5.03 2.21 0.78
N VAL A 157 5.94 3.17 0.71
CA VAL A 157 7.06 3.29 1.65
C VAL A 157 6.57 3.64 3.05
N LEU A 158 5.68 4.63 3.19
CA LEU A 158 5.17 5.03 4.50
C LEU A 158 4.32 3.93 5.13
N SER A 159 3.41 3.29 4.38
CA SER A 159 2.62 2.19 4.94
C SER A 159 3.50 0.99 5.32
N GLY A 160 4.53 0.69 4.52
CA GLY A 160 5.53 -0.31 4.88
C GLY A 160 6.25 0.01 6.18
N LEU A 161 6.72 1.25 6.35
CA LEU A 161 7.34 1.73 7.59
C LEU A 161 6.40 1.62 8.79
N ALA A 162 5.13 2.01 8.67
CA ALA A 162 4.14 1.85 9.74
C ALA A 162 3.91 0.38 10.10
N GLY A 163 3.89 -0.51 9.10
CA GLY A 163 3.86 -1.96 9.32
C GLY A 163 5.08 -2.43 10.12
N SER A 164 6.29 -2.06 9.70
CA SER A 164 7.52 -2.41 10.41
C SER A 164 7.55 -1.88 11.85
N LEU A 165 7.10 -0.63 12.07
CA LEU A 165 7.00 -0.05 13.41
C LEU A 165 6.01 -0.82 14.29
N SER A 166 4.81 -1.07 13.76
CA SER A 166 3.76 -1.81 14.47
C SER A 166 4.21 -3.23 14.84
N SER A 167 4.87 -3.91 13.91
CA SER A 167 5.51 -5.22 14.14
C SER A 167 6.56 -5.15 15.23
N THR A 168 7.51 -4.24 15.14
CA THR A 168 8.61 -4.12 16.11
C THR A 168 8.12 -3.81 17.53
N ILE A 169 7.06 -3.01 17.65
CA ILE A 169 6.44 -2.68 18.95
C ILE A 169 5.72 -3.89 19.56
N HIS A 170 5.12 -4.76 18.74
CA HIS A 170 4.34 -5.91 19.22
C HIS A 170 5.14 -7.22 19.29
N LEU A 171 6.28 -7.29 18.60
CA LEU A 171 7.28 -8.35 18.76
C LEU A 171 7.75 -8.33 20.23
N ARG A 172 7.19 -9.23 21.04
CA ARG A 172 7.60 -9.38 22.44
C ARG A 172 9.05 -9.85 22.48
N GLN A 173 9.81 -9.40 23.49
CA GLN A 173 11.08 -10.02 23.87
C GLN A 173 10.82 -11.52 24.05
N SER A 174 11.26 -12.28 23.05
CA SER A 174 11.08 -13.72 22.97
C SER A 174 12.46 -14.32 23.07
N THR A 175 12.59 -15.42 23.80
CA THR A 175 13.86 -16.15 23.94
C THR A 175 14.37 -16.74 22.63
N LYS A 176 13.53 -16.73 21.57
CA LYS A 176 13.91 -17.05 20.20
C LYS A 176 13.82 -15.80 19.33
N PRO A 177 14.84 -15.52 18.48
CA PRO A 177 14.78 -14.40 17.55
C PRO A 177 13.66 -14.65 16.54
N ILE A 178 12.62 -13.83 16.61
CA ILE A 178 11.52 -13.81 15.63
C ILE A 178 11.86 -12.71 14.63
N ILE A 179 12.02 -13.09 13.36
CA ILE A 179 12.27 -12.17 12.27
C ILE A 179 10.99 -11.89 11.48
N SER A 180 10.85 -10.67 10.97
CA SER A 180 9.81 -10.29 10.03
C SER A 180 10.41 -9.73 8.74
N VAL A 181 9.83 -10.12 7.61
CA VAL A 181 10.22 -9.70 6.27
C VAL A 181 8.98 -9.63 5.39
N GLY A 182 9.03 -8.83 4.33
CA GLY A 182 8.03 -8.84 3.27
C GLY A 182 7.42 -7.47 3.00
N ALA A 183 7.02 -7.29 1.75
CA ALA A 183 6.31 -6.11 1.28
C ALA A 183 4.88 -6.00 1.82
N SER A 184 4.37 -7.01 2.52
CA SER A 184 2.94 -7.15 2.82
C SER A 184 2.37 -5.98 3.62
N GLY A 185 3.13 -5.40 4.56
CA GLY A 185 2.68 -4.19 5.28
C GLY A 185 2.35 -3.03 4.33
N ALA A 186 3.19 -2.81 3.32
CA ALA A 186 2.95 -1.80 2.28
C ALA A 186 1.73 -2.15 1.41
N LEU A 187 1.54 -3.44 1.08
CA LEU A 187 0.39 -3.91 0.28
C LEU A 187 -0.94 -3.76 1.02
N PHE A 188 -0.97 -4.07 2.31
CA PHE A 188 -2.12 -3.77 3.17
C PHE A 188 -2.39 -2.27 3.24
N GLY A 189 -1.34 -1.44 3.21
CA GLY A 189 -1.48 -0.01 3.06
C GLY A 189 -2.16 0.42 1.76
N LEU A 190 -1.82 -0.22 0.63
CA LEU A 190 -2.51 0.02 -0.64
C LEU A 190 -4.01 -0.35 -0.54
N LEU A 191 -4.35 -1.46 0.11
CA LEU A 191 -5.74 -1.86 0.37
C LEU A 191 -6.47 -0.85 1.27
N GLY A 192 -5.82 -0.38 2.34
CA GLY A 192 -6.36 0.65 3.22
C GLY A 192 -6.64 1.95 2.46
N ALA A 193 -5.72 2.35 1.58
CA ALA A 193 -5.89 3.55 0.78
C ALA A 193 -7.03 3.42 -0.24
N MET A 194 -7.22 2.25 -0.84
CA MET A 194 -8.37 1.95 -1.69
C MET A 194 -9.69 2.10 -0.94
N LEU A 195 -9.74 1.70 0.33
CA LEU A 195 -10.94 1.87 1.15
C LEU A 195 -11.25 3.36 1.38
N SER A 196 -10.24 4.16 1.73
CA SER A 196 -10.42 5.62 1.90
C SER A 196 -10.80 6.33 0.61
N GLU A 197 -10.24 5.88 -0.52
CA GLU A 197 -10.59 6.37 -1.85
C GLU A 197 -12.07 6.12 -2.16
N LEU A 198 -12.55 4.89 -1.90
CA LEU A 198 -13.93 4.50 -2.10
C LEU A 198 -14.89 5.32 -1.21
N LEU A 199 -14.53 5.53 0.06
CA LEU A 199 -15.32 6.33 1.01
C LEU A 199 -15.38 7.81 0.60
N THR A 200 -14.24 8.37 0.17
CA THR A 200 -14.14 9.78 -0.23
C THR A 200 -14.92 10.07 -1.51
N ASN A 201 -14.92 9.10 -2.44
CA ASN A 201 -15.51 9.20 -3.77
C ASN A 201 -16.79 8.38 -3.93
N TRP A 202 -17.52 8.14 -2.84
CA TRP A 202 -18.71 7.30 -2.77
C TRP A 202 -19.77 7.57 -3.86
N THR A 203 -19.89 8.82 -4.30
CA THR A 203 -20.87 9.25 -5.31
C THR A 203 -20.48 8.92 -6.75
N ILE A 204 -19.23 8.52 -7.01
CA ILE A 204 -18.74 8.19 -8.36
C ILE A 204 -19.05 6.73 -8.71
N TYR A 205 -19.12 5.84 -7.72
CA TYR A 205 -19.32 4.42 -7.90
C TYR A 205 -20.81 4.05 -8.05
N THR A 206 -21.16 3.41 -9.17
CA THR A 206 -22.53 2.95 -9.45
C THR A 206 -22.97 1.84 -8.49
N ASN A 207 -22.12 0.82 -8.30
CA ASN A 207 -22.36 -0.32 -7.40
C ASN A 207 -21.51 -0.24 -6.12
N LYS A 208 -21.58 0.90 -5.44
CA LYS A 208 -20.76 1.22 -4.26
C LYS A 208 -20.81 0.19 -3.12
N CYS A 209 -22.00 -0.36 -2.82
CA CYS A 209 -22.14 -1.36 -1.75
C CYS A 209 -21.44 -2.67 -2.12
N THR A 210 -21.54 -3.09 -3.38
CA THR A 210 -20.84 -4.29 -3.88
C THR A 210 -19.34 -4.09 -3.89
N ALA A 211 -18.86 -2.92 -4.35
CA ALA A 211 -17.43 -2.59 -4.34
C ALA A 211 -16.87 -2.57 -2.90
N LEU A 212 -17.61 -1.97 -1.96
CA LEU A 212 -17.24 -1.95 -0.55
C LEU A 212 -17.21 -3.36 0.04
N LEU A 213 -18.25 -4.17 -0.21
CA LEU A 213 -18.32 -5.53 0.30
C LEU A 213 -17.17 -6.38 -0.23
N ILE A 214 -16.88 -6.35 -1.53
CA ILE A 214 -15.76 -7.08 -2.13
C ILE A 214 -14.45 -6.64 -1.49
N LEU A 215 -14.21 -5.34 -1.36
CA LEU A 215 -12.98 -4.81 -0.78
C LEU A 215 -12.83 -5.23 0.69
N VAL A 216 -13.89 -5.14 1.49
CA VAL A 216 -13.89 -5.57 2.90
C VAL A 216 -13.65 -7.07 3.03
N VAL A 217 -14.27 -7.89 2.16
CA VAL A 217 -14.02 -9.34 2.14
C VAL A 217 -12.56 -9.64 1.79
N ILE A 218 -11.99 -8.96 0.79
CA ILE A 218 -10.56 -9.12 0.44
C ILE A 218 -9.67 -8.75 1.63
N ILE A 219 -9.93 -7.61 2.29
CA ILE A 219 -9.17 -7.17 3.47
C ILE A 219 -9.29 -8.20 4.60
N ALA A 220 -10.50 -8.67 4.90
CA ALA A 220 -10.75 -9.63 5.96
C ALA A 220 -10.08 -10.98 5.70
N LEU A 221 -10.16 -11.50 4.47
CA LEU A 221 -9.48 -12.74 4.07
C LEU A 221 -7.96 -12.61 4.16
N ASN A 222 -7.39 -11.49 3.71
CA ASN A 222 -5.95 -11.26 3.80
C ASN A 222 -5.49 -11.12 5.27
N LEU A 223 -6.25 -10.45 6.14
CA LEU A 223 -5.95 -10.42 7.58
C LEU A 223 -6.11 -11.80 8.23
N ALA A 224 -7.08 -12.61 7.77
CA ALA A 224 -7.28 -13.96 8.28
C ALA A 224 -6.11 -14.90 7.95
N VAL A 225 -5.41 -14.68 6.82
CA VAL A 225 -4.14 -15.37 6.51
C VAL A 225 -3.10 -15.13 7.61
N GLY A 226 -3.17 -14.01 8.32
CA GLY A 226 -2.27 -13.75 9.44
C GLY A 226 -2.50 -14.59 10.70
N PHE A 227 -3.58 -15.38 10.76
CA PHE A 227 -3.71 -16.43 11.80
C PHE A 227 -2.84 -17.66 11.51
N ILE A 228 -2.28 -17.77 10.29
CA ILE A 228 -1.30 -18.80 9.97
C ILE A 228 -0.01 -18.52 10.77
N PRO A 229 0.57 -19.53 11.44
CA PRO A 229 1.83 -19.36 12.15
C PRO A 229 2.93 -18.75 11.27
N ASN A 230 3.74 -17.86 11.86
CA ASN A 230 4.82 -17.11 11.20
C ASN A 230 4.38 -15.99 10.25
N VAL A 231 3.10 -15.62 10.23
CA VAL A 231 2.63 -14.42 9.50
C VAL A 231 2.55 -13.22 10.47
N ASP A 232 3.07 -12.08 10.03
CA ASP A 232 3.14 -10.85 10.82
C ASP A 232 1.87 -10.01 10.71
N ASN A 233 0.87 -10.34 11.53
CA ASN A 233 -0.39 -9.63 11.60
C ASN A 233 -0.25 -8.17 12.08
N SER A 234 0.71 -7.90 12.97
CA SER A 234 0.96 -6.55 13.46
C SER A 234 1.45 -5.63 12.35
N ALA A 235 2.30 -6.13 11.45
CA ALA A 235 2.71 -5.40 10.25
C ALA A 235 1.54 -5.13 9.30
N HIS A 236 0.65 -6.10 9.10
CA HIS A 236 -0.52 -5.95 8.23
C HIS A 236 -1.49 -4.88 8.74
N ILE A 237 -1.83 -4.93 10.03
CA ILE A 237 -2.71 -3.94 10.66
C ILE A 237 -2.08 -2.55 10.65
N GLY A 238 -0.81 -2.43 11.03
CA GLY A 238 -0.10 -1.15 11.04
C GLY A 238 -0.03 -0.51 9.66
N GLY A 239 0.31 -1.31 8.65
CA GLY A 239 0.33 -0.87 7.25
C GLY A 239 -1.04 -0.48 6.73
N PHE A 240 -2.08 -1.28 7.00
CA PHE A 240 -3.47 -0.99 6.62
C PHE A 240 -3.96 0.34 7.19
N LEU A 241 -3.78 0.57 8.49
CA LEU A 241 -4.23 1.80 9.15
C LEU A 241 -3.50 3.03 8.60
N ALA A 242 -2.18 2.95 8.44
CA ALA A 242 -1.41 4.04 7.84
C ALA A 242 -1.86 4.32 6.41
N GLY A 243 -2.03 3.28 5.59
CA GLY A 243 -2.52 3.41 4.22
C GLY A 243 -3.94 3.98 4.12
N PHE A 244 -4.83 3.59 5.03
CA PHE A 244 -6.18 4.15 5.15
C PHE A 244 -6.12 5.67 5.38
N PHE A 245 -5.37 6.14 6.38
CA PHE A 245 -5.25 7.58 6.60
C PHE A 245 -4.50 8.30 5.47
N LEU A 246 -3.43 7.71 4.93
CA LEU A 246 -2.71 8.25 3.77
C LEU A 246 -3.62 8.36 2.54
N GLY A 247 -4.59 7.47 2.38
CA GLY A 247 -5.58 7.51 1.30
C GLY A 247 -6.39 8.81 1.30
N PHE A 248 -6.81 9.31 2.47
CA PHE A 248 -7.52 10.59 2.59
C PHE A 248 -6.65 11.81 2.25
N VAL A 249 -5.33 11.67 2.32
CA VAL A 249 -4.37 12.74 2.03
C VAL A 249 -3.93 12.69 0.56
N LEU A 250 -3.56 11.50 0.08
CA LEU A 250 -2.89 11.30 -1.21
C LEU A 250 -3.87 10.97 -2.34
N LEU A 251 -4.97 10.25 -2.07
CA LEU A 251 -5.88 9.75 -3.12
C LEU A 251 -7.12 10.64 -3.33
N VAL A 252 -7.02 11.93 -3.01
CA VAL A 252 -8.11 12.90 -3.22
C VAL A 252 -8.32 13.17 -4.70
N ARG A 253 -9.55 12.92 -5.19
CA ARG A 253 -9.98 13.25 -6.56
C ARG A 253 -10.73 14.58 -6.62
N PRO A 254 -10.55 15.35 -7.70
CA PRO A 254 -11.38 16.51 -7.98
C PRO A 254 -12.86 16.13 -8.13
N GLN A 255 -13.75 17.08 -7.85
CA GLN A 255 -15.19 16.90 -8.06
C GLN A 255 -15.51 16.62 -9.53
N PHE A 256 -16.53 15.78 -9.76
CA PHE A 256 -17.08 15.56 -11.10
C PHE A 256 -17.59 16.88 -11.69
N GLY A 257 -17.11 17.21 -12.90
CA GLY A 257 -17.39 18.49 -13.58
C GLY A 257 -16.51 19.66 -13.16
N TYR A 258 -15.46 19.44 -12.35
CA TYR A 258 -14.42 20.46 -12.15
C TYR A 258 -13.63 20.67 -13.44
N VAL A 259 -13.49 21.94 -13.84
CA VAL A 259 -12.64 22.36 -14.96
C VAL A 259 -11.56 23.28 -14.42
N SER A 260 -10.30 23.02 -14.78
CA SER A 260 -9.20 23.90 -14.40
C SER A 260 -9.37 25.27 -15.04
N ARG A 261 -9.14 26.34 -14.26
CA ARG A 261 -9.25 27.73 -14.71
C ARG A 261 -8.43 28.05 -15.96
N LYS A 262 -7.35 27.29 -16.21
CA LYS A 262 -6.52 27.38 -17.43
C LYS A 262 -7.29 27.09 -18.73
N TYR A 263 -8.35 26.28 -18.66
CA TYR A 263 -9.16 25.88 -19.82
C TYR A 263 -10.49 26.66 -19.92
N ILE A 264 -10.68 27.66 -19.07
CA ILE A 264 -11.93 28.43 -19.02
C ILE A 264 -11.72 29.73 -19.79
N PRO A 265 -12.54 30.03 -20.81
CA PRO A 265 -12.47 31.29 -21.54
C PRO A 265 -12.66 32.48 -20.59
N THR A 266 -11.94 33.57 -20.83
CA THR A 266 -12.07 34.83 -20.06
C THR A 266 -13.49 35.42 -20.12
N SER A 267 -14.29 35.03 -21.11
CA SER A 267 -15.70 35.41 -21.28
C SER A 267 -16.70 34.58 -20.46
N TYR A 268 -16.26 33.52 -19.78
CA TYR A 268 -17.15 32.66 -19.01
C TYR A 268 -17.51 33.27 -17.64
N ASN A 269 -18.77 33.69 -17.49
CA ASN A 269 -19.33 34.26 -16.25
C ASN A 269 -20.14 33.25 -15.40
N GLY A 270 -20.00 31.94 -15.65
CA GLY A 270 -20.74 30.91 -14.91
C GLY A 270 -20.11 30.54 -13.57
N GLN A 271 -20.91 29.93 -12.68
CA GLN A 271 -20.47 29.52 -11.35
C GLN A 271 -19.49 28.34 -11.45
N LEU A 272 -18.25 28.55 -10.99
CA LEU A 272 -17.22 27.51 -10.96
C LEU A 272 -17.42 26.60 -9.75
N LYS A 273 -17.37 25.28 -9.97
CA LYS A 273 -17.29 24.33 -8.86
C LYS A 273 -15.88 24.35 -8.26
N SER A 274 -15.80 24.31 -6.94
CA SER A 274 -14.53 24.07 -6.24
C SER A 274 -13.92 22.75 -6.68
N ARG A 275 -12.58 22.68 -6.72
CA ARG A 275 -11.84 21.47 -7.06
C ARG A 275 -12.20 20.30 -6.14
N HIS A 276 -12.36 20.55 -4.84
CA HIS A 276 -12.68 19.53 -3.85
C HIS A 276 -13.84 19.98 -2.95
N LYS A 277 -14.59 19.02 -2.42
CA LYS A 277 -15.65 19.26 -1.43
C LYS A 277 -15.00 19.56 -0.08
N TRP A 278 -15.67 20.37 0.75
CA TRP A 278 -15.14 20.79 2.06
C TRP A 278 -14.79 19.60 2.96
N TYR A 279 -15.61 18.53 2.95
CA TYR A 279 -15.35 17.34 3.76
C TYR A 279 -14.06 16.61 3.33
N GLN A 280 -13.64 16.71 2.06
CA GLN A 280 -12.38 16.09 1.60
C GLN A 280 -11.18 16.77 2.26
N TYR A 281 -11.24 18.10 2.44
CA TYR A 281 -10.20 18.84 3.16
C TYR A 281 -10.20 18.49 4.65
N VAL A 282 -11.37 18.42 5.29
CA VAL A 282 -11.48 18.05 6.71
C VAL A 282 -10.94 16.65 6.95
N LEU A 283 -11.35 15.66 6.15
CA LEU A 283 -10.84 14.29 6.25
C LEU A 283 -9.33 14.24 6.01
N GLY A 284 -8.82 14.97 5.01
CA GLY A 284 -7.38 15.02 4.71
C GLY A 284 -6.56 15.64 5.86
N ILE A 285 -7.00 16.76 6.43
CA ILE A 285 -6.30 17.42 7.55
C ILE A 285 -6.33 16.54 8.79
N THR A 286 -7.50 15.99 9.15
CA THR A 286 -7.63 15.10 10.30
C THR A 286 -6.76 13.84 10.13
N ALA A 287 -6.75 13.23 8.94
CA ALA A 287 -5.90 12.09 8.66
C ALA A 287 -4.41 12.43 8.74
N ALA A 288 -3.99 13.61 8.26
CA ALA A 288 -2.60 14.07 8.38
C ALA A 288 -2.17 14.23 9.85
N ILE A 289 -3.02 14.82 10.70
CA ILE A 289 -2.76 14.95 12.14
C ILE A 289 -2.63 13.57 12.80
N ILE A 290 -3.56 12.65 12.51
CA ILE A 290 -3.53 11.28 13.04
C ILE A 290 -2.23 10.56 12.63
N LEU A 291 -1.81 10.70 11.37
CA LEU A 291 -0.57 10.11 10.89
C LEU A 291 0.65 10.66 11.63
N VAL A 292 0.77 11.98 11.74
CA VAL A 292 1.90 12.63 12.43
C VAL A 292 1.98 12.18 13.89
N LEU A 293 0.86 12.20 14.61
CA LEU A 293 0.79 11.74 15.99
C LEU A 293 1.09 10.24 16.10
N GLY A 294 0.56 9.42 15.18
CA GLY A 294 0.76 7.98 15.16
C GLY A 294 2.22 7.58 14.94
N TYR A 295 2.89 8.17 13.93
CA TYR A 295 4.32 7.93 13.72
C TYR A 295 5.16 8.43 14.88
N THR A 296 4.88 9.64 15.40
CA THR A 296 5.62 10.21 16.55
C THR A 296 5.50 9.31 17.77
N TYR A 297 4.28 8.83 18.06
CA TYR A 297 4.04 7.87 19.15
C TYR A 297 4.77 6.55 18.91
N ALA A 298 4.69 5.99 17.70
CA ALA A 298 5.34 4.71 17.38
C ALA A 298 6.86 4.79 17.52
N PHE A 299 7.49 5.84 16.99
CA PHE A 299 8.92 6.09 17.16
C PHE A 299 9.30 6.35 18.62
N GLY A 300 8.50 7.16 19.32
CA GLY A 300 8.70 7.44 20.75
C GLY A 300 8.58 6.17 21.62
N LYS A 301 7.66 5.27 21.30
CA LYS A 301 7.52 3.98 21.99
C LYS A 301 8.67 3.03 21.66
N LEU A 302 9.15 3.05 20.42
CA LEU A 302 10.23 2.18 19.96
C LEU A 302 11.60 2.57 20.57
N TYR A 303 11.92 3.87 20.61
CA TYR A 303 13.21 4.37 21.07
C TYR A 303 13.20 5.00 22.47
N GLY A 304 12.02 5.28 23.05
CA GLY A 304 11.89 5.99 24.32
C GLY A 304 11.98 5.12 25.58
N VAL A 305 12.23 3.82 25.46
CA VAL A 305 12.32 2.88 26.61
C VAL A 305 13.52 1.95 26.42
N PRO A 306 14.69 2.11 27.10
CA PRO A 306 15.18 3.19 27.94
C PRO A 306 16.65 3.62 27.63
N VAL A 307 16.84 4.75 26.93
CA VAL A 307 18.10 5.53 27.02
C VAL A 307 18.24 6.22 28.40
N MET A 308 17.17 6.21 29.21
CA MET A 308 17.17 6.71 30.60
C MET A 308 17.64 5.69 31.66
N LYS A 309 18.16 4.52 31.30
CA LYS A 309 18.75 3.57 32.27
C LYS A 309 20.27 3.64 32.41
N ASN A 310 20.95 4.41 31.55
CA ASN A 310 22.42 4.53 31.53
C ASN A 310 22.89 6.00 31.55
N LEU A 311 22.22 6.86 32.30
CA LEU A 311 22.83 8.13 32.73
C LEU A 311 23.52 7.87 34.08
N PRO A 312 24.84 8.08 34.17
CA PRO A 312 25.59 7.88 35.42
C PRO A 312 25.15 8.83 36.53
#